data_AF-A0A135SDM5-F1
#
_entry.id   AF-A0A135SDM5-F1
#
_cell.length_a   1.000
_cell.length_b   1.000
_cell.length_c   1.000
_cell.angle_alpha   90.00
_cell.angle_beta   90.00
_cell.angle_gamma   90.00
#
_symmetry.space_group_name_H-M   'P 1'
#
loop_
_entity.id
_entity.type
_entity.pdbx_description
1 polymer ?
#
loop_
_entity_poly.entity_id
_entity_poly.type
_entity_poly.pdbx_seq_one_letter_code
_entity_poly.pdbx_strand_id
1 'polypeptide(L)'
;MKHYQDTYDRREGDFGHHNDTSRPVVYDDLDPFGHEENHQTDGKLQIKYKTMSWKLVAVLMIAEIVSNGMLSLPSSLAVVGIVPGVILIVFLGIFATYTSWLLVQFKLRHPEVHSMGDAGQILFGRPGRELLAFGTVVFAVFATGGQLLAGQIALATLSDNKLCLMLYTGIFAVPTLLFSFPRTMDQLSWLCIPSVLSILVAGIVGMIGAGVHPAPGRQVAVAVSSDFYTAFIAITNPVFAYAGHFMFFILMSEMRRPQEAMKAAYTLQGFATTFYAVFAVVCYVYLGSEVTSPAFSSLEPKWAKAAYGIAIPNFLLAGSLYAHTAAKLIFVRIFRKSHHLHSHTAVGWGTWAILVVLMNGAAFVLAVGVPIFNYLIGIAASLFAAWYTYGIAGAFWLHDNYRDYDGWRQWARKWFQAMLAVLTFAAGGFICVAGTYVTVKGIVEAYESGAVGEPFSC
;
A
#
# COMPACT_ATOMS: atom_id res chain seq x y z
N MET A 1 4.43 20.00 -21.52
CA MET A 1 4.60 18.84 -22.41
C MET A 1 5.30 19.21 -23.72
N LYS A 2 4.81 20.17 -24.53
CA LYS A 2 5.49 20.56 -25.80
C LYS A 2 6.95 21.01 -25.66
N HIS A 3 7.29 21.79 -24.64
CA HIS A 3 8.65 22.32 -24.49
C HIS A 3 9.73 21.27 -24.15
N TYR A 4 9.35 20.08 -23.69
CA TYR A 4 10.29 18.99 -23.36
C TYR A 4 10.49 18.00 -24.51
N GLN A 5 9.54 17.95 -25.45
CA GLN A 5 9.56 17.07 -26.62
C GLN A 5 10.40 17.66 -27.76
N ASP A 6 10.37 18.99 -27.94
CA ASP A 6 11.12 19.69 -29.00
C ASP A 6 12.65 19.59 -28.83
N THR A 7 13.15 19.30 -27.63
CA THR A 7 14.57 19.06 -27.38
C THR A 7 15.05 17.67 -27.79
N TYR A 8 14.15 16.71 -27.99
CA TYR A 8 14.51 15.31 -28.27
C TYR A 8 14.59 15.01 -29.78
N ASP A 9 13.68 15.56 -30.59
CA ASP A 9 13.59 15.26 -32.04
C ASP A 9 14.70 15.93 -32.90
N ARG A 10 15.55 16.78 -32.32
CA ARG A 10 16.62 17.49 -33.06
C ARG A 10 17.98 16.77 -33.10
N ARG A 11 18.11 15.54 -32.58
CA ARG A 11 19.40 14.86 -32.42
C ARG A 11 19.51 13.47 -33.09
N GLU A 12 18.75 13.18 -34.14
CA GLU A 12 18.90 11.92 -34.90
C GLU A 12 19.80 12.01 -36.14
N GLY A 13 20.63 13.05 -36.27
CA GLY A 13 21.53 13.16 -37.42
C GLY A 13 22.83 13.86 -37.13
N ASP A 14 23.76 13.20 -36.43
CA ASP A 14 25.18 13.26 -36.78
C ASP A 14 25.99 12.22 -35.99
N PHE A 15 26.64 11.29 -36.70
CA PHE A 15 27.65 10.40 -36.13
C PHE A 15 29.01 11.08 -36.28
N GLY A 16 29.47 11.77 -35.24
CA GLY A 16 30.78 12.43 -35.21
C GLY A 16 31.38 12.42 -33.80
N HIS A 17 32.57 11.82 -33.67
CA HIS A 17 33.39 11.85 -32.46
C HIS A 17 33.87 13.29 -32.16
N HIS A 18 33.19 13.97 -31.25
CA HIS A 18 33.73 15.17 -30.60
C HIS A 18 33.53 15.11 -29.08
N ASN A 19 34.65 15.32 -28.37
CA ASN A 19 34.70 15.62 -26.95
C ASN A 19 33.94 16.93 -26.71
N ASP A 20 32.76 16.86 -26.08
CA ASP A 20 32.05 18.05 -25.63
C ASP A 20 31.48 17.82 -24.22
N THR A 21 32.01 18.60 -23.29
CA THR A 21 31.68 18.68 -21.86
C THR A 21 30.33 19.36 -21.59
N SER A 22 29.31 19.08 -22.39
CA SER A 22 27.99 19.72 -22.29
C SER A 22 26.84 18.75 -22.57
N ARG A 23 26.85 17.59 -21.90
CA ARG A 23 25.70 16.66 -21.84
C ARG A 23 24.72 17.13 -20.75
N PRO A 24 23.39 16.98 -20.89
CA PRO A 24 22.46 17.32 -19.83
C PRO A 24 22.60 16.30 -18.69
N VAL A 25 23.49 16.63 -17.77
CA VAL A 25 23.69 16.00 -16.47
C VAL A 25 22.62 16.54 -15.53
N VAL A 26 21.50 15.83 -15.29
CA VAL A 26 20.57 16.26 -14.22
C VAL A 26 19.83 15.12 -13.50
N TYR A 27 19.35 14.06 -14.18
CA TYR A 27 18.54 13.03 -13.50
C TYR A 27 19.39 11.90 -12.89
N ASP A 28 20.22 11.24 -13.70
CA ASP A 28 20.92 10.03 -13.30
C ASP A 28 22.04 10.27 -12.27
N ASP A 29 22.62 11.47 -12.22
CA ASP A 29 23.66 11.84 -11.25
C ASP A 29 23.13 12.03 -9.82
N LEU A 30 21.83 12.33 -9.69
CA LEU A 30 21.14 12.51 -8.40
C LEU A 30 20.41 11.23 -7.95
N ASP A 31 20.22 10.27 -8.85
CA ASP A 31 19.59 8.99 -8.57
C ASP A 31 20.50 8.13 -7.66
N PRO A 32 20.01 7.60 -6.51
CA PRO A 32 20.79 6.75 -5.62
C PRO A 32 21.41 5.52 -6.29
N PHE A 33 20.87 5.08 -7.43
CA PHE A 33 21.37 3.93 -8.19
C PHE A 33 22.25 4.33 -9.40
N GLY A 34 22.37 5.61 -9.74
CA GLY A 34 23.30 6.13 -10.75
C GLY A 34 23.11 5.60 -12.19
N HIS A 35 24.15 5.81 -13.02
CA HIS A 35 24.25 5.32 -14.40
C HIS A 35 24.64 3.84 -14.46
N GLU A 36 23.67 2.93 -14.42
CA GLU A 36 23.92 1.48 -14.56
C GLU A 36 24.33 1.03 -15.99
N GLU A 37 24.45 1.96 -16.96
CA GLU A 37 24.75 1.63 -18.37
C GLU A 37 26.25 1.46 -18.69
N ASN A 38 27.18 1.96 -17.85
CA ASN A 38 28.63 1.89 -18.11
C ASN A 38 29.43 1.03 -17.12
N HIS A 39 28.79 0.33 -16.19
CA HIS A 39 29.48 -0.45 -15.16
C HIS A 39 29.78 -1.89 -15.59
N GLN A 40 30.49 -2.02 -16.70
CA GLN A 40 31.10 -3.27 -17.17
C GLN A 40 32.62 -3.12 -17.11
N THR A 41 33.14 -2.73 -15.96
CA THR A 41 34.58 -2.72 -15.68
C THR A 41 34.79 -3.66 -14.50
N ASP A 42 35.53 -4.75 -14.74
CA ASP A 42 36.13 -5.61 -13.71
C ASP A 42 35.38 -6.87 -13.23
N GLY A 43 34.66 -7.56 -14.12
CA GLY A 43 34.43 -9.02 -14.05
C GLY A 43 33.70 -9.61 -12.82
N LYS A 44 33.21 -8.79 -11.89
CA LYS A 44 32.42 -9.19 -10.72
C LYS A 44 30.96 -8.84 -10.98
N LEU A 45 30.08 -9.84 -10.91
CA LEU A 45 28.63 -9.65 -10.97
C LEU A 45 28.19 -8.66 -9.87
N GLN A 46 27.96 -7.40 -10.23
CA GLN A 46 27.26 -6.44 -9.38
C GLN A 46 25.76 -6.51 -9.68
N ILE A 47 24.95 -6.54 -8.63
CA ILE A 47 23.50 -6.67 -8.69
C ILE A 47 22.92 -5.41 -9.38
N LYS A 48 22.21 -5.60 -10.49
CA LYS A 48 21.50 -4.52 -11.21
C LYS A 48 20.19 -4.21 -10.50
N TYR A 49 19.95 -2.97 -10.10
CA TYR A 49 18.77 -2.58 -9.33
C TYR A 49 17.66 -1.97 -10.22
N LYS A 50 17.99 -1.27 -11.33
CA LYS A 50 17.00 -0.74 -12.28
C LYS A 50 16.58 -1.80 -13.31
N THR A 51 15.89 -2.85 -12.86
CA THR A 51 15.49 -3.96 -13.74
C THR A 51 14.02 -3.93 -14.12
N MET A 52 13.16 -3.18 -13.41
CA MET A 52 11.72 -3.29 -13.53
C MET A 52 11.13 -2.47 -14.69
N SER A 53 10.20 -3.08 -15.44
CA SER A 53 9.37 -2.37 -16.41
C SER A 53 8.14 -1.78 -15.75
N TRP A 54 7.53 -0.75 -16.34
CA TRP A 54 6.28 -0.16 -15.81
C TRP A 54 5.14 -1.20 -15.71
N LYS A 55 5.12 -2.19 -16.60
CA LYS A 55 4.13 -3.29 -16.58
C LYS A 55 4.31 -4.17 -15.36
N LEU A 56 5.55 -4.53 -15.04
CA LEU A 56 5.86 -5.31 -13.84
C LEU A 56 5.50 -4.51 -12.58
N VAL A 57 5.88 -3.24 -12.51
CA VAL A 57 5.51 -2.36 -11.38
C VAL A 57 3.99 -2.24 -11.23
N ALA A 58 3.23 -2.15 -12.32
CA ALA A 58 1.77 -2.15 -12.27
C ALA A 58 1.23 -3.44 -11.63
N VAL A 59 1.74 -4.61 -12.05
CA VAL A 59 1.34 -5.91 -11.48
C VAL A 59 1.73 -6.01 -9.99
N LEU A 60 2.92 -5.54 -9.62
CA LEU A 60 3.38 -5.51 -8.22
C LEU A 60 2.46 -4.65 -7.34
N MET A 61 2.16 -3.42 -7.79
CA MET A 61 1.26 -2.54 -7.06
C MET A 61 -0.16 -3.11 -6.98
N ILE A 62 -0.63 -3.79 -8.03
CA ILE A 62 -1.94 -4.47 -8.00
C ILE A 62 -1.91 -5.59 -6.96
N ALA A 63 -0.84 -6.38 -6.89
CA ALA A 63 -0.67 -7.45 -5.89
C ALA A 63 -0.77 -6.93 -4.46
N GLU A 64 -0.17 -5.76 -4.25
CA GLU A 64 -0.06 -5.12 -2.96
C GLU A 64 -1.39 -4.49 -2.53
N ILE A 65 -1.98 -3.67 -3.42
CA ILE A 65 -3.22 -2.93 -3.16
C ILE A 65 -4.42 -3.86 -3.17
N VAL A 66 -4.62 -4.63 -4.25
CA VAL A 66 -5.74 -5.58 -4.42
C VAL A 66 -5.43 -6.85 -3.63
N SER A 67 -5.53 -6.73 -2.31
CA SER A 67 -5.19 -7.78 -1.39
C SER A 67 -6.26 -7.87 -0.31
N ASN A 68 -5.95 -7.38 0.88
CA ASN A 68 -6.81 -7.57 2.05
C ASN A 68 -7.87 -6.46 2.18
N GLY A 69 -7.56 -5.24 1.70
CA GLY A 69 -8.45 -4.09 1.79
C GLY A 69 -9.79 -4.30 1.09
N MET A 70 -9.82 -5.02 -0.04
CA MET A 70 -11.07 -5.31 -0.77
C MET A 70 -12.09 -6.06 0.09
N LEU A 71 -11.63 -6.90 1.02
CA LEU A 71 -12.50 -7.74 1.83
C LEU A 71 -13.28 -6.94 2.89
N SER A 72 -12.89 -5.69 3.14
CA SER A 72 -13.61 -4.77 4.03
C SER A 72 -14.63 -3.90 3.31
N LEU A 73 -14.55 -3.77 1.98
CA LEU A 73 -15.39 -2.85 1.23
C LEU A 73 -16.89 -3.18 1.27
N PRO A 74 -17.34 -4.46 1.19
CA PRO A 74 -18.76 -4.79 1.33
C PRO A 74 -19.36 -4.28 2.65
N SER A 75 -18.62 -4.38 3.76
CA SER A 75 -19.08 -3.87 5.06
C SER A 75 -19.25 -2.35 5.09
N SER A 76 -18.50 -1.62 4.26
CA SER A 76 -18.68 -0.17 4.11
C SER A 76 -20.02 0.16 3.46
N LEU A 77 -20.42 -0.62 2.44
CA LEU A 77 -21.74 -0.49 1.81
C LEU A 77 -22.87 -0.87 2.78
N ALA A 78 -22.65 -1.81 3.69
CA ALA A 78 -23.64 -2.12 4.72
C ALA A 78 -23.89 -0.95 5.68
N VAL A 79 -22.84 -0.19 5.99
CA VAL A 79 -22.91 0.93 6.94
C VAL A 79 -23.57 2.18 6.36
N VAL A 80 -23.27 2.54 5.11
CA VAL A 80 -23.82 3.78 4.49
C VAL A 80 -24.87 3.53 3.42
N GLY A 81 -25.01 2.30 2.94
CA GLY A 81 -25.82 1.93 1.78
C GLY A 81 -25.02 1.88 0.47
N ILE A 82 -25.61 1.24 -0.54
CA ILE A 82 -24.93 0.95 -1.81
C ILE A 82 -24.52 2.21 -2.58
N VAL A 83 -25.38 3.23 -2.66
CA VAL A 83 -25.12 4.44 -3.46
C VAL A 83 -23.98 5.27 -2.86
N PRO A 84 -24.04 5.73 -1.60
CA PRO A 84 -22.94 6.48 -1.02
C PRO A 84 -21.67 5.63 -0.89
N GLY A 85 -21.78 4.33 -0.61
CA GLY A 85 -20.63 3.42 -0.53
C GLY A 85 -19.87 3.33 -1.86
N VAL A 86 -20.58 3.13 -2.98
CA VAL A 86 -19.95 3.09 -4.31
C VAL A 86 -19.37 4.44 -4.71
N ILE A 87 -20.07 5.53 -4.43
CA ILE A 87 -19.56 6.89 -4.68
C ILE A 87 -18.25 7.11 -3.91
N LEU A 88 -18.18 6.69 -2.64
CA LEU A 88 -16.97 6.80 -1.82
C LEU A 88 -15.80 5.99 -2.39
N ILE A 89 -16.03 4.72 -2.78
CA ILE A 89 -15.00 3.87 -3.40
C ILE A 89 -14.45 4.53 -4.67
N VAL A 90 -15.34 4.95 -5.58
CA VAL A 90 -14.93 5.56 -6.85
C VAL A 90 -14.23 6.90 -6.62
N PHE A 91 -14.77 7.75 -5.75
CA PHE A 91 -14.19 9.06 -5.41
C PHE A 91 -12.78 8.91 -4.82
N LEU A 92 -12.59 8.02 -3.84
CA LEU A 92 -11.30 7.78 -3.22
C LEU A 92 -10.30 7.14 -4.19
N GLY A 93 -10.78 6.35 -5.17
CA GLY A 93 -9.94 5.85 -6.25
C GLY A 93 -9.48 6.94 -7.22
N ILE A 94 -10.37 7.85 -7.61
CA ILE A 94 -10.00 9.03 -8.43
C ILE A 94 -9.04 9.92 -7.65
N PHE A 95 -9.29 10.15 -6.36
CA PHE A 95 -8.44 10.96 -5.51
C PHE A 95 -7.05 10.34 -5.34
N ALA A 96 -6.97 9.02 -5.13
CA ALA A 96 -5.71 8.28 -5.11
C ALA A 96 -4.95 8.37 -6.47
N THR A 97 -5.66 8.43 -7.59
CA THR A 97 -5.06 8.70 -8.92
C THR A 97 -4.42 10.09 -8.98
N TYR A 98 -5.15 11.10 -8.49
CA TYR A 98 -4.64 12.48 -8.45
C TYR A 98 -3.41 12.62 -7.56
N THR A 99 -3.42 12.01 -6.38
CA THR A 99 -2.24 12.06 -5.49
C THR A 99 -1.08 11.23 -6.05
N SER A 100 -1.35 10.13 -6.74
CA SER A 100 -0.32 9.38 -7.51
C SER A 100 0.38 10.29 -8.52
N TRP A 101 -0.38 11.13 -9.24
CA TRP A 101 0.18 12.10 -10.17
C TRP A 101 1.10 13.11 -9.46
N LEU A 102 0.70 13.62 -8.29
CA LEU A 102 1.56 14.51 -7.50
C LEU A 102 2.86 13.83 -7.05
N LEU A 103 2.79 12.59 -6.58
CA LEU A 103 3.96 11.80 -6.18
C LEU A 103 4.92 11.56 -7.35
N VAL A 104 4.40 11.19 -8.52
CA VAL A 104 5.24 10.97 -9.71
C VAL A 104 5.90 12.27 -10.15
N GLN A 105 5.18 13.40 -10.16
CA GLN A 105 5.78 14.70 -10.48
C GLN A 105 6.89 15.09 -9.49
N PHE A 106 6.66 14.84 -8.20
CA PHE A 106 7.66 15.10 -7.16
C PHE A 106 8.91 14.23 -7.35
N LYS A 107 8.75 12.92 -7.61
CA LYS A 107 9.87 11.99 -7.87
C LYS A 107 10.66 12.35 -9.13
N LEU A 108 9.98 12.80 -10.18
CA LEU A 108 10.66 13.21 -11.42
C LEU A 108 11.45 14.51 -11.25
N ARG A 109 11.05 15.38 -10.32
CA ARG A 109 11.77 16.62 -9.99
C ARG A 109 12.89 16.40 -8.97
N HIS A 110 12.73 15.46 -8.05
CA HIS A 110 13.70 15.11 -7.00
C HIS A 110 14.14 13.64 -7.14
N PRO A 111 15.06 13.32 -8.08
CA PRO A 111 15.48 11.95 -8.39
C PRO A 111 16.10 11.24 -7.17
N GLU A 112 16.68 11.99 -6.23
CA GLU A 112 17.32 11.50 -5.01
C GLU A 112 16.35 10.84 -4.01
N VAL A 113 15.04 11.07 -4.16
CA VAL A 113 14.01 10.58 -3.24
C VAL A 113 13.73 9.10 -3.47
N HIS A 114 14.25 8.22 -2.62
CA HIS A 114 13.99 6.78 -2.72
C HIS A 114 12.82 6.32 -1.83
N SER A 115 12.53 7.03 -0.76
CA SER A 115 11.51 6.67 0.23
C SER A 115 10.68 7.86 0.66
N MET A 116 9.53 7.60 1.29
CA MET A 116 8.72 8.66 1.94
C MET A 116 9.53 9.45 2.97
N GLY A 117 10.49 8.80 3.66
CA GLY A 117 11.42 9.49 4.56
C GLY A 117 12.29 10.52 3.82
N ASP A 118 12.86 10.17 2.67
CA ASP A 118 13.67 11.12 1.89
C ASP A 118 12.80 12.28 1.36
N ALA A 119 11.54 12.03 0.98
CA ALA A 119 10.59 13.08 0.63
C ALA A 119 10.29 14.02 1.84
N GLY A 120 10.16 13.46 3.04
CA GLY A 120 10.01 14.22 4.29
C GLY A 120 11.20 15.09 4.63
N GLN A 121 12.42 14.65 4.27
CA GLN A 121 13.65 15.43 4.41
C GLN A 121 13.60 16.73 3.58
N ILE A 122 13.02 16.66 2.38
CA ILE A 122 12.87 17.82 1.49
C ILE A 122 11.80 18.77 2.04
N LEU A 123 10.64 18.25 2.44
CA LEU A 123 9.51 19.06 2.90
C LEU A 123 9.75 19.76 4.24
N PHE A 124 10.22 19.02 5.25
CA PHE A 124 10.27 19.50 6.63
C PHE A 124 11.64 19.31 7.29
N GLY A 125 12.69 19.00 6.51
CA GLY A 125 14.02 18.76 7.03
C GLY A 125 14.12 17.46 7.84
N ARG A 126 15.08 17.42 8.78
CA ARG A 126 15.36 16.25 9.62
C ARG A 126 14.11 15.70 10.37
N PRO A 127 13.25 16.52 11.01
CA PRO A 127 12.09 15.97 11.70
C PRO A 127 11.09 15.32 10.74
N GLY A 128 10.87 15.90 9.54
CA GLY A 128 10.02 15.28 8.52
C GLY A 128 10.55 13.94 8.02
N ARG A 129 11.87 13.85 7.86
CA ARG A 129 12.53 12.59 7.47
C ARG A 129 12.24 11.47 8.44
N GLU A 130 12.49 11.70 9.72
CA GLU A 130 12.34 10.67 10.75
C GLU A 130 10.86 10.30 10.94
N LEU A 131 9.95 11.29 10.91
CA LEU A 131 8.51 11.04 11.04
C LEU A 131 7.98 10.15 9.90
N LEU A 132 8.27 10.49 8.65
CA LEU A 132 7.74 9.72 7.51
C LEU A 132 8.46 8.39 7.31
N ALA A 133 9.75 8.30 7.61
CA ALA A 133 10.48 7.03 7.58
C ALA A 133 9.94 6.07 8.64
N PHE A 134 9.79 6.55 9.88
CA PHE A 134 9.20 5.77 10.97
C PHE A 134 7.77 5.34 10.65
N GLY A 135 6.93 6.27 10.17
CA GLY A 135 5.56 5.95 9.78
C GLY A 135 5.47 4.91 8.66
N THR A 136 6.43 4.87 7.73
CA THR A 136 6.46 3.88 6.64
C THR A 136 6.73 2.49 7.18
N VAL A 137 7.68 2.38 8.12
CA VAL A 137 8.00 1.13 8.82
C VAL A 137 6.80 0.66 9.65
N VAL A 138 6.20 1.55 10.44
CA VAL A 138 5.05 1.19 11.28
C VAL A 138 3.86 0.79 10.41
N PHE A 139 3.55 1.53 9.35
CA PHE A 139 2.48 1.17 8.42
C PHE A 139 2.71 -0.22 7.80
N ALA A 140 3.95 -0.52 7.36
CA ALA A 140 4.29 -1.83 6.84
C ALA A 140 4.07 -2.95 7.88
N VAL A 141 4.40 -2.70 9.16
CA VAL A 141 4.13 -3.66 10.26
C VAL A 141 2.62 -3.86 10.47
N PHE A 142 1.81 -2.81 10.43
CA PHE A 142 0.34 -2.92 10.46
C PHE A 142 -0.20 -3.68 9.25
N ALA A 143 0.33 -3.41 8.05
CA ALA A 143 -0.06 -4.10 6.83
C ALA A 143 0.29 -5.60 6.90
N THR A 144 1.48 -5.96 7.39
CA THR A 144 1.82 -7.36 7.70
C THR A 144 0.86 -7.95 8.73
N GLY A 145 0.56 -7.24 9.82
CA GLY A 145 -0.39 -7.69 10.85
C GLY A 145 -1.78 -7.98 10.27
N GLY A 146 -2.28 -7.11 9.37
CA GLY A 146 -3.53 -7.32 8.66
C GLY A 146 -3.53 -8.59 7.82
N GLN A 147 -2.41 -8.91 7.16
CA GLN A 147 -2.26 -10.15 6.39
C GLN A 147 -2.16 -11.39 7.28
N LEU A 148 -1.48 -11.29 8.43
CA LEU A 148 -1.44 -12.37 9.41
C LEU A 148 -2.83 -12.64 9.98
N LEU A 149 -3.60 -11.60 10.27
CA LEU A 149 -4.98 -11.73 10.74
C LEU A 149 -5.92 -12.30 9.66
N ALA A 150 -5.75 -11.91 8.39
CA ALA A 150 -6.48 -12.52 7.28
C ALA A 150 -6.12 -14.02 7.14
N GLY A 151 -4.84 -14.36 7.25
CA GLY A 151 -4.35 -15.73 7.26
C GLY A 151 -4.88 -16.55 8.44
N GLN A 152 -4.95 -15.95 9.63
CA GLN A 152 -5.59 -16.55 10.81
C GLN A 152 -7.05 -16.90 10.52
N ILE A 153 -7.85 -15.94 10.04
CA ILE A 153 -9.27 -16.14 9.73
C ILE A 153 -9.42 -17.22 8.63
N ALA A 154 -8.54 -17.22 7.64
CA ALA A 154 -8.51 -18.25 6.61
C ALA A 154 -8.28 -19.65 7.21
N LEU A 155 -7.21 -19.84 7.98
CA LEU A 155 -6.89 -21.14 8.59
C LEU A 155 -7.98 -21.61 9.56
N ALA A 156 -8.52 -20.70 10.36
CA ALA A 156 -9.61 -20.96 11.28
C ALA A 156 -10.87 -21.42 10.52
N THR A 157 -11.24 -20.74 9.44
CA THR A 157 -12.34 -21.14 8.54
C THR A 157 -12.10 -22.51 7.89
N LEU A 158 -10.88 -22.76 7.39
CA LEU A 158 -10.55 -24.04 6.73
C LEU A 158 -10.62 -25.24 7.67
N SER A 159 -10.34 -25.03 8.95
CA SER A 159 -10.23 -26.09 9.95
C SER A 159 -11.41 -26.16 10.91
N ASP A 160 -12.49 -25.43 10.65
CA ASP A 160 -13.70 -25.38 11.49
C ASP A 160 -13.41 -24.91 12.94
N ASN A 161 -12.53 -23.91 13.10
CA ASN A 161 -12.18 -23.28 14.39
C ASN A 161 -11.74 -24.28 15.48
N LYS A 162 -11.02 -25.34 15.11
CA LYS A 162 -10.55 -26.39 16.04
C LYS A 162 -9.44 -25.95 17.00
N LEU A 163 -8.67 -24.94 16.64
CA LEU A 163 -7.60 -24.38 17.45
C LEU A 163 -7.96 -22.97 17.91
N CYS A 164 -7.21 -22.50 18.90
CA CYS A 164 -7.26 -21.11 19.33
C CYS A 164 -6.80 -20.16 18.23
N LEU A 165 -7.45 -19.00 18.10
CA LEU A 165 -7.14 -18.00 17.07
C LEU A 165 -5.66 -17.57 17.10
N MET A 166 -5.10 -17.36 18.30
CA MET A 166 -3.68 -17.05 18.45
C MET A 166 -2.76 -18.11 17.82
N LEU A 167 -3.11 -19.40 17.91
CA LEU A 167 -2.31 -20.47 17.33
C LEU A 167 -2.37 -20.44 15.80
N TYR A 168 -3.53 -20.13 15.20
CA TYR A 168 -3.62 -19.95 13.75
C TYR A 168 -2.76 -18.79 13.27
N THR A 169 -2.74 -17.66 13.99
CA THR A 169 -1.85 -16.53 13.68
C THR A 169 -0.40 -16.96 13.74
N GLY A 170 -0.01 -17.76 14.74
CA GLY A 170 1.35 -18.29 14.88
C GLY A 170 1.74 -19.22 13.73
N ILE A 171 0.85 -20.15 13.38
CA ILE A 171 1.04 -21.08 12.25
C ILE A 171 1.21 -20.32 10.94
N PHE A 172 0.45 -19.24 10.73
CA PHE A 172 0.55 -18.42 9.53
C PHE A 172 1.78 -17.51 9.54
N ALA A 173 2.20 -17.01 10.71
CA ALA A 173 3.37 -16.14 10.85
C ALA A 173 4.69 -16.85 10.52
N VAL A 174 4.82 -18.15 10.79
CA VAL A 174 6.04 -18.93 10.49
C VAL A 174 6.39 -18.91 9.00
N PRO A 175 5.52 -19.32 8.05
CA PRO A 175 5.86 -19.23 6.64
C PRO A 175 5.98 -17.77 6.17
N THR A 176 5.19 -16.81 6.68
CA THR A 176 5.36 -15.39 6.35
C THR A 176 6.76 -14.88 6.71
N LEU A 177 7.27 -15.27 7.88
CA LEU A 177 8.63 -14.99 8.31
C LEU A 177 9.64 -15.58 7.32
N LEU A 178 9.49 -16.87 6.95
CA LEU A 178 10.39 -17.56 6.02
C LEU A 178 10.46 -16.87 4.65
N PHE A 179 9.30 -16.48 4.09
CA PHE A 179 9.24 -15.78 2.81
C PHE A 179 9.72 -14.32 2.88
N SER A 180 9.84 -13.73 4.08
CA SER A 180 10.39 -12.38 4.27
C SER A 180 11.93 -12.34 4.23
N PHE A 181 12.61 -13.49 4.40
CA PHE A 181 14.07 -13.57 4.53
C PHE A 181 14.91 -13.25 3.28
N PRO A 182 14.47 -13.47 2.02
CA PRO A 182 15.28 -13.10 0.86
C PRO A 182 15.68 -11.62 0.92
N ARG A 183 16.97 -11.30 0.77
CA ARG A 183 17.47 -9.90 0.85
C ARG A 183 17.19 -9.07 -0.40
N THR A 184 16.87 -9.70 -1.53
CA THR A 184 16.66 -9.04 -2.82
C THR A 184 15.19 -9.08 -3.24
N MET A 185 14.68 -7.95 -3.73
CA MET A 185 13.29 -7.84 -4.23
C MET A 185 13.10 -8.53 -5.59
N ASP A 186 14.16 -8.74 -6.37
CA ASP A 186 14.06 -9.39 -7.69
C ASP A 186 13.48 -10.81 -7.59
N GLN A 187 13.90 -11.59 -6.58
CA GLN A 187 13.37 -12.92 -6.31
C GLN A 187 11.92 -12.89 -5.81
N LEU A 188 11.54 -11.83 -5.09
CA LEU A 188 10.17 -11.64 -4.60
C LEU A 188 9.22 -11.17 -5.71
N SER A 189 9.72 -10.42 -6.71
CA SER A 189 8.90 -9.84 -7.78
C SER A 189 8.18 -10.89 -8.63
N TRP A 190 8.82 -12.03 -8.88
CA TRP A 190 8.20 -13.17 -9.60
C TRP A 190 7.12 -13.87 -8.78
N LEU A 191 7.23 -13.85 -7.44
CA LEU A 191 6.23 -14.42 -6.55
C LEU A 191 4.95 -13.55 -6.49
N CYS A 192 5.02 -12.27 -6.84
CA CYS A 192 3.84 -11.41 -6.86
C CYS A 192 2.82 -11.78 -7.95
N ILE A 193 3.25 -12.40 -9.07
CA ILE A 193 2.32 -12.83 -10.13
C ILE A 193 1.31 -13.88 -9.62
N PRO A 194 1.74 -15.01 -9.01
CA PRO A 194 0.80 -15.97 -8.43
C PRO A 194 0.02 -15.38 -7.25
N SER A 195 0.58 -14.43 -6.51
CA SER A 195 -0.14 -13.68 -5.46
C SER A 195 -1.36 -12.94 -6.01
N VAL A 196 -1.18 -12.13 -7.06
CA VAL A 196 -2.28 -11.41 -7.73
C VAL A 196 -3.31 -12.39 -8.26
N LEU A 197 -2.88 -13.43 -8.96
CA LEU A 197 -3.81 -14.39 -9.55
C LEU A 197 -4.64 -15.08 -8.46
N SER A 198 -4.00 -15.46 -7.35
CA SER A 198 -4.63 -16.06 -6.18
C SER A 198 -5.76 -15.17 -5.63
N ILE A 199 -5.51 -13.90 -5.32
CA ILE A 199 -6.55 -13.03 -4.75
C ILE A 199 -7.65 -12.66 -5.75
N LEU A 200 -7.32 -12.50 -7.03
CA LEU A 200 -8.34 -12.25 -8.06
C LEU A 200 -9.29 -13.44 -8.22
N VAL A 201 -8.75 -14.67 -8.28
CA VAL A 201 -9.57 -15.88 -8.35
C VAL A 201 -10.38 -16.05 -7.07
N ALA A 202 -9.78 -15.81 -5.90
CA ALA A 202 -10.51 -15.84 -4.63
C ALA A 202 -11.68 -14.84 -4.60
N GLY A 203 -11.47 -13.61 -5.08
CA GLY A 203 -12.52 -12.60 -5.17
C GLY A 203 -13.66 -13.01 -6.10
N ILE A 204 -13.34 -13.58 -7.28
CA ILE A 204 -14.34 -14.11 -8.21
C ILE A 204 -15.12 -15.29 -7.58
N VAL A 205 -14.42 -16.23 -6.96
CA VAL A 205 -15.03 -17.37 -6.26
C VAL A 205 -15.93 -16.89 -5.12
N GLY A 206 -15.51 -15.86 -4.37
CA GLY A 206 -16.33 -15.26 -3.32
C GLY A 206 -17.60 -14.60 -3.85
N MET A 207 -17.51 -13.86 -4.96
CA MET A 207 -18.68 -13.28 -5.64
C MET A 207 -19.65 -14.35 -6.16
N ILE A 208 -19.13 -15.43 -6.75
CA ILE A 208 -19.95 -16.57 -7.20
C ILE A 208 -20.62 -17.23 -5.99
N GLY A 209 -19.88 -17.49 -4.91
CA GLY A 209 -20.41 -18.08 -3.69
C GLY A 209 -21.55 -17.27 -3.09
N ALA A 210 -21.38 -15.95 -3.02
CA ALA A 210 -22.44 -15.04 -2.58
C ALA A 210 -23.67 -15.09 -3.50
N GLY A 211 -23.46 -15.12 -4.82
CA GLY A 211 -24.54 -15.18 -5.80
C GLY A 211 -25.34 -16.49 -5.79
N VAL A 212 -24.66 -17.63 -5.60
CA VAL A 212 -25.29 -18.96 -5.56
C VAL A 212 -25.98 -19.21 -4.21
N HIS A 213 -25.41 -18.73 -3.11
CA HIS A 213 -25.96 -18.86 -1.76
C HIS A 213 -26.15 -17.47 -1.12
N PRO A 214 -27.13 -16.68 -1.57
CA PRO A 214 -27.41 -15.37 -0.98
C PRO A 214 -27.88 -15.51 0.47
N ALA A 215 -27.57 -14.50 1.30
CA ALA A 215 -27.96 -14.50 2.71
C ALA A 215 -29.50 -14.45 2.85
N PRO A 216 -30.09 -15.30 3.71
CA PRO A 216 -31.53 -15.30 3.94
C PRO A 216 -31.96 -13.98 4.59
N GLY A 217 -33.03 -13.36 4.09
CA GLY A 217 -33.53 -12.10 4.63
C GLY A 217 -32.64 -10.88 4.35
N ARG A 218 -31.70 -10.98 3.39
CA ARG A 218 -30.78 -9.88 3.03
C ARG A 218 -31.52 -8.56 2.81
N GLN A 219 -31.06 -7.52 3.49
CA GLN A 219 -31.51 -6.16 3.26
C GLN A 219 -30.45 -5.40 2.46
N VAL A 220 -30.88 -4.84 1.32
CA VAL A 220 -30.04 -3.98 0.49
C VAL A 220 -30.59 -2.58 0.58
N ALA A 221 -29.90 -1.71 1.31
CA ALA A 221 -30.29 -0.33 1.46
C ALA A 221 -29.64 0.53 0.37
N VAL A 222 -30.45 1.40 -0.25
CA VAL A 222 -29.96 2.39 -1.22
C VAL A 222 -29.02 3.39 -0.53
N ALA A 223 -29.48 3.91 0.61
CA ALA A 223 -28.75 4.76 1.53
C ALA A 223 -29.22 4.46 2.95
N VAL A 224 -28.30 4.46 3.90
CA VAL A 224 -28.55 4.26 5.33
C VAL A 224 -28.22 5.56 6.06
N SER A 225 -29.14 6.04 6.88
CA SER A 225 -28.87 7.15 7.79
C SER A 225 -28.00 6.65 8.94
N SER A 226 -26.73 7.06 8.95
CA SER A 226 -25.76 6.67 9.96
C SER A 226 -25.26 7.90 10.70
N ASP A 227 -24.99 7.76 11.99
CA ASP A 227 -24.33 8.81 12.76
C ASP A 227 -22.88 9.00 12.26
N PHE A 228 -22.25 10.12 12.66
CA PHE A 228 -20.90 10.43 12.19
C PHE A 228 -19.91 9.30 12.47
N TYR A 229 -19.99 8.71 13.66
CA TYR A 229 -19.10 7.65 14.11
C TYR A 229 -19.22 6.41 13.20
N THR A 230 -20.43 5.88 13.01
CA THR A 230 -20.62 4.68 12.18
C THR A 230 -20.29 4.99 10.72
N ALA A 231 -20.75 6.14 10.19
CA ALA A 231 -20.50 6.54 8.81
C ALA A 231 -19.00 6.68 8.48
N PHE A 232 -18.17 7.11 9.44
CA PHE A 232 -16.74 7.28 9.18
C PHE A 232 -15.98 5.95 9.03
N ILE A 233 -16.47 4.86 9.63
CA ILE A 233 -15.90 3.51 9.41
C ILE A 233 -16.00 3.12 7.93
N ALA A 234 -17.09 3.51 7.26
CA ALA A 234 -17.27 3.28 5.83
C ALA A 234 -16.30 4.10 4.95
N ILE A 235 -15.60 5.09 5.53
CA ILE A 235 -14.55 5.87 4.85
C ILE A 235 -13.18 5.22 5.10
N THR A 236 -12.88 4.78 6.33
CA THR A 236 -11.56 4.22 6.68
C THR A 236 -11.21 2.96 5.89
N ASN A 237 -12.21 2.15 5.54
CA ASN A 237 -12.03 0.90 4.80
C ASN A 237 -11.58 1.12 3.36
N PRO A 238 -12.28 1.91 2.53
CA PRO A 238 -11.77 2.35 1.24
C PRO A 238 -10.43 3.09 1.34
N VAL A 239 -10.20 3.92 2.37
CA VAL A 239 -8.91 4.60 2.57
C VAL A 239 -7.77 3.61 2.72
N PHE A 240 -7.96 2.53 3.50
CA PHE A 240 -6.98 1.45 3.59
C PHE A 240 -6.84 0.68 2.27
N ALA A 241 -7.96 0.42 1.58
CA ALA A 241 -7.95 -0.38 0.36
C ALA A 241 -7.14 0.24 -0.78
N TYR A 242 -6.92 1.56 -0.77
CA TYR A 242 -6.08 2.29 -1.73
C TYR A 242 -4.70 2.70 -1.18
N ALA A 243 -4.29 2.15 -0.04
CA ALA A 243 -3.08 2.55 0.67
C ALA A 243 -1.78 1.96 0.08
N GLY A 244 -1.45 2.24 -1.18
CA GLY A 244 -0.18 1.80 -1.80
C GLY A 244 0.88 2.91 -1.96
N HIS A 245 0.51 4.18 -1.74
CA HIS A 245 1.38 5.33 -2.03
C HIS A 245 2.69 5.33 -1.25
N PHE A 246 2.75 4.70 -0.08
CA PHE A 246 3.97 4.58 0.71
C PHE A 246 5.12 3.84 -0.02
N MET A 247 4.80 2.94 -0.97
CA MET A 247 5.78 2.20 -1.79
C MET A 247 6.13 2.90 -3.11
N PHE A 248 5.40 3.94 -3.51
CA PHE A 248 5.52 4.52 -4.84
C PHE A 248 6.94 5.00 -5.17
N PHE A 249 7.60 5.71 -4.25
CA PHE A 249 8.98 6.19 -4.49
C PHE A 249 9.99 5.05 -4.62
N ILE A 250 9.81 3.96 -3.87
CA ILE A 250 10.69 2.78 -3.90
C ILE A 250 10.53 2.09 -5.26
N LEU A 251 9.29 1.76 -5.63
CA LEU A 251 8.98 1.07 -6.89
C LEU A 251 9.39 1.90 -8.11
N MET A 252 9.16 3.22 -8.07
CA MET A 252 9.59 4.12 -9.15
C MET A 252 11.12 4.19 -9.30
N SER A 253 11.87 4.09 -8.20
CA SER A 253 13.34 4.12 -8.24
C SER A 253 13.93 2.84 -8.83
N GLU A 254 13.20 1.73 -8.77
CA GLU A 254 13.59 0.44 -9.37
C GLU A 254 13.15 0.30 -10.85
N MET A 255 12.41 1.29 -11.39
CA MET A 255 12.01 1.31 -12.80
C MET A 255 13.17 1.67 -13.72
N ARG A 256 13.27 0.96 -14.86
CA ARG A 256 14.19 1.33 -15.96
C ARG A 256 13.93 2.74 -16.50
N ARG A 257 12.66 3.17 -16.53
CA ARG A 257 12.22 4.48 -17.03
C ARG A 257 11.17 5.07 -16.09
N PRO A 258 11.57 5.80 -15.03
CA PRO A 258 10.64 6.37 -14.05
C PRO A 258 9.58 7.31 -14.66
N GLN A 259 9.84 7.90 -15.82
CA GLN A 259 8.91 8.76 -16.57
C GLN A 259 7.63 8.01 -17.00
N GLU A 260 7.67 6.68 -17.05
CA GLU A 260 6.52 5.84 -17.37
C GLU A 260 5.71 5.44 -16.13
N ALA A 261 6.07 5.89 -14.93
CA ALA A 261 5.42 5.52 -13.67
C ALA A 261 3.91 5.81 -13.66
N MET A 262 3.46 6.91 -14.29
CA MET A 262 2.03 7.20 -14.40
C MET A 262 1.25 6.15 -15.21
N LYS A 263 1.88 5.48 -16.18
CA LYS A 263 1.22 4.38 -16.92
C LYS A 263 0.90 3.24 -15.93
N ALA A 264 1.85 2.90 -15.06
CA ALA A 264 1.66 1.90 -14.02
C ALA A 264 0.59 2.33 -13.01
N ALA A 265 0.61 3.58 -12.56
CA ALA A 265 -0.39 4.13 -11.64
C ALA A 265 -1.81 4.14 -12.24
N TYR A 266 -1.99 4.52 -13.50
CA TYR A 266 -3.30 4.47 -14.16
C TYR A 266 -3.81 3.04 -14.32
N THR A 267 -2.95 2.09 -14.71
CA THR A 267 -3.33 0.67 -14.82
C THR A 267 -3.77 0.12 -13.48
N LEU A 268 -2.97 0.36 -12.43
CA LEU A 268 -3.29 -0.01 -11.05
C LEU A 268 -4.63 0.56 -10.62
N GLN A 269 -4.80 1.87 -10.72
CA GLN A 269 -5.91 2.56 -10.09
C GLN A 269 -7.22 2.31 -10.83
N GLY A 270 -7.18 2.22 -12.17
CA GLY A 270 -8.32 1.84 -12.98
C GLY A 270 -8.76 0.41 -12.70
N PHE A 271 -7.81 -0.53 -12.62
CA PHE A 271 -8.11 -1.93 -12.31
C PHE A 271 -8.66 -2.09 -10.89
N ALA A 272 -7.95 -1.58 -9.86
CA ALA A 272 -8.32 -1.70 -8.47
C ALA A 272 -9.70 -1.08 -8.21
N THR A 273 -9.95 0.15 -8.70
CA THR A 273 -11.24 0.83 -8.50
C THR A 273 -12.40 0.07 -9.14
N THR A 274 -12.21 -0.44 -10.35
CA THR A 274 -13.25 -1.24 -11.02
C THR A 274 -13.52 -2.52 -10.25
N PHE A 275 -12.48 -3.27 -9.90
CA PHE A 275 -12.62 -4.54 -9.18
C PHE A 275 -13.22 -4.35 -7.79
N TYR A 276 -12.81 -3.30 -7.06
CA TYR A 276 -13.35 -2.95 -5.74
C TYR A 276 -14.82 -2.59 -5.79
N ALA A 277 -15.24 -1.75 -6.73
CA ALA A 277 -16.63 -1.38 -6.87
C ALA A 277 -17.49 -2.61 -7.21
N VAL A 278 -17.05 -3.44 -8.16
CA VAL A 278 -17.76 -4.68 -8.54
C VAL A 278 -17.83 -5.65 -7.37
N PHE A 279 -16.71 -5.93 -6.72
CA PHE A 279 -16.65 -6.85 -5.58
C PHE A 279 -17.54 -6.37 -4.41
N ALA A 280 -17.43 -5.09 -4.06
CA ALA A 280 -18.23 -4.49 -2.98
C ALA A 280 -19.73 -4.59 -3.27
N VAL A 281 -20.15 -4.19 -4.48
CA VAL A 281 -21.56 -4.23 -4.90
C VAL A 281 -22.09 -5.65 -4.93
N VAL A 282 -21.40 -6.58 -5.59
CA VAL A 282 -21.87 -7.96 -5.72
C VAL A 282 -22.00 -8.62 -4.35
N CYS A 283 -20.96 -8.55 -3.52
CA CYS A 283 -21.01 -9.11 -2.17
C CYS A 283 -22.10 -8.45 -1.33
N TYR A 284 -22.23 -7.12 -1.32
CA TYR A 284 -23.26 -6.45 -0.54
C TYR A 284 -24.68 -6.76 -1.01
N VAL A 285 -24.91 -6.81 -2.33
CA VAL A 285 -26.23 -7.15 -2.87
C VAL A 285 -26.65 -8.54 -2.44
N TYR A 286 -25.77 -9.53 -2.48
CA TYR A 286 -26.13 -10.91 -2.17
C TYR A 286 -26.04 -11.27 -0.67
N LEU A 287 -25.19 -10.61 0.11
CA LEU A 287 -24.98 -10.88 1.54
C LEU A 287 -25.77 -9.93 2.46
N GLY A 288 -26.14 -8.74 1.97
CA GLY A 288 -26.96 -7.77 2.71
C GLY A 288 -26.22 -6.96 3.78
N SER A 289 -26.98 -6.34 4.67
CA SER A 289 -26.49 -5.50 5.79
C SER A 289 -25.59 -6.23 6.78
N GLU A 290 -25.74 -7.54 6.91
CA GLU A 290 -24.99 -8.34 7.89
C GLU A 290 -23.65 -8.86 7.34
N VAL A 291 -23.18 -8.32 6.22
CA VAL A 291 -21.88 -8.71 5.65
C VAL A 291 -20.74 -8.34 6.61
N THR A 292 -20.04 -9.37 7.07
CA THR A 292 -18.89 -9.30 7.95
C THR A 292 -17.65 -8.76 7.22
N SER A 293 -16.67 -8.30 7.99
CA SER A 293 -15.34 -7.94 7.48
C SER A 293 -14.30 -8.84 8.15
N PRO A 294 -13.58 -9.70 7.40
CA PRO A 294 -13.55 -9.81 5.93
C PRO A 294 -14.79 -10.48 5.32
N ALA A 295 -15.21 -10.03 4.14
CA ALA A 295 -16.47 -10.45 3.48
C ALA A 295 -16.59 -11.95 3.19
N PHE A 296 -15.47 -12.67 3.03
CA PHE A 296 -15.49 -14.11 2.84
C PHE A 296 -16.04 -14.87 4.05
N SER A 297 -15.96 -14.30 5.27
CA SER A 297 -16.56 -14.88 6.47
C SER A 297 -18.09 -14.86 6.46
N SER A 298 -18.73 -14.15 5.53
CA SER A 298 -20.19 -14.14 5.36
C SER A 298 -20.70 -15.19 4.36
N LEU A 299 -19.80 -15.87 3.66
CA LEU A 299 -20.18 -16.86 2.65
C LEU A 299 -20.65 -18.15 3.32
N GLU A 300 -21.44 -18.94 2.58
CA GLU A 300 -21.75 -20.32 2.95
C GLU A 300 -20.44 -21.11 3.18
N PRO A 301 -20.38 -22.03 4.17
CA PRO A 301 -19.12 -22.63 4.62
C PRO A 301 -18.23 -23.24 3.52
N LYS A 302 -18.79 -23.89 2.50
CA LYS A 302 -17.97 -24.47 1.41
C LYS A 302 -17.35 -23.38 0.56
N TRP A 303 -18.09 -22.34 0.23
CA TRP A 303 -17.59 -21.19 -0.53
C TRP A 303 -16.61 -20.34 0.26
N ALA A 304 -16.84 -20.15 1.57
CA ALA A 304 -15.89 -19.49 2.47
C ALA A 304 -14.54 -20.23 2.48
N LYS A 305 -14.56 -21.55 2.68
CA LYS A 305 -13.34 -22.39 2.66
C LYS A 305 -12.62 -22.32 1.32
N ALA A 306 -13.35 -22.36 0.20
CA ALA A 306 -12.76 -22.23 -1.13
C ALA A 306 -12.11 -20.86 -1.36
N ALA A 307 -12.83 -19.76 -1.08
CA ALA A 307 -12.33 -18.41 -1.27
C ALA A 307 -11.11 -18.12 -0.38
N TYR A 308 -11.17 -18.45 0.92
CA TYR A 308 -10.04 -18.30 1.82
C TYR A 308 -8.85 -19.18 1.44
N GLY A 309 -9.10 -20.45 1.07
CA GLY A 309 -8.04 -21.38 0.67
C GLY A 309 -7.28 -20.87 -0.56
N ILE A 310 -8.00 -20.33 -1.54
CA ILE A 310 -7.41 -19.73 -2.74
C ILE A 310 -6.68 -18.42 -2.42
N ALA A 311 -7.10 -17.66 -1.40
CA ALA A 311 -6.49 -16.38 -1.02
C ALA A 311 -5.20 -16.51 -0.18
N ILE A 312 -4.93 -17.67 0.44
CA ILE A 312 -3.77 -17.91 1.30
C ILE A 312 -2.42 -17.51 0.66
N PRO A 313 -2.11 -17.90 -0.59
CA PRO A 313 -0.86 -17.49 -1.24
C PRO A 313 -0.67 -15.98 -1.26
N ASN A 314 -1.75 -15.23 -1.52
CA ASN A 314 -1.69 -13.78 -1.51
C ASN A 314 -1.44 -13.20 -0.12
N PHE A 315 -2.15 -13.66 0.91
CA PHE A 315 -1.95 -13.17 2.28
C PHE A 315 -0.50 -13.42 2.74
N LEU A 316 0.03 -14.60 2.41
CA LEU A 316 1.39 -14.97 2.74
C LEU A 316 2.42 -14.06 2.08
N LEU A 317 2.32 -13.88 0.76
CA LEU A 317 3.31 -13.15 -0.02
C LEU A 317 3.20 -11.64 0.20
N ALA A 318 2.00 -11.08 0.26
CA ALA A 318 1.79 -9.68 0.60
C ALA A 318 2.30 -9.36 2.00
N GLY A 319 1.98 -10.19 3.01
CA GLY A 319 2.48 -10.02 4.37
C GLY A 319 4.00 -10.04 4.46
N SER A 320 4.62 -10.95 3.70
CA SER A 320 6.08 -11.10 3.64
C SER A 320 6.75 -9.90 2.98
N LEU A 321 6.14 -9.35 1.92
CA LEU A 321 6.66 -8.16 1.23
C LEU A 321 6.66 -6.92 2.13
N TYR A 322 5.58 -6.72 2.90
CA TYR A 322 5.50 -5.63 3.87
C TYR A 322 6.57 -5.76 4.97
N ALA A 323 6.72 -6.95 5.56
CA ALA A 323 7.70 -7.19 6.61
C ALA A 323 9.13 -7.06 6.10
N HIS A 324 9.41 -7.61 4.92
CA HIS A 324 10.67 -7.44 4.20
C HIS A 324 10.97 -5.95 4.00
N THR A 325 9.99 -5.16 3.55
CA THR A 325 10.23 -3.75 3.26
C THR A 325 10.49 -2.93 4.51
N ALA A 326 9.77 -3.19 5.60
CA ALA A 326 10.04 -2.60 6.90
C ALA A 326 11.49 -2.89 7.35
N ALA A 327 11.93 -4.15 7.23
CA ALA A 327 13.30 -4.55 7.56
C ALA A 327 14.33 -3.89 6.63
N LYS A 328 14.09 -3.85 5.31
CA LYS A 328 14.96 -3.22 4.29
C LYS A 328 15.18 -1.74 4.57
N LEU A 329 14.12 -0.99 4.93
CA LEU A 329 14.24 0.44 5.23
C LEU A 329 15.17 0.69 6.41
N ILE A 330 15.06 -0.09 7.49
CA ILE A 330 15.94 0.02 8.66
C ILE A 330 17.36 -0.47 8.32
N PHE A 331 17.49 -1.59 7.60
CA PHE A 331 18.77 -2.16 7.22
C PHE A 331 19.60 -1.20 6.35
N VAL A 332 18.98 -0.59 5.34
CA VAL A 332 19.60 0.43 4.49
C VAL A 332 19.97 1.65 5.31
N ARG A 333 19.18 2.04 6.31
CA ARG A 333 19.50 3.17 7.21
C ARG A 333 20.76 2.89 8.04
N ILE A 334 20.87 1.69 8.62
CA ILE A 334 22.01 1.29 9.45
C ILE A 334 23.29 1.19 8.61
N PHE A 335 23.23 0.58 7.42
CA PHE A 335 24.40 0.26 6.60
C PHE A 335 24.61 1.16 5.38
N ARG A 336 23.93 2.31 5.25
CA ARG A 336 23.99 3.20 4.06
C ARG A 336 25.41 3.52 3.57
N LYS A 337 26.41 3.52 4.45
CA LYS A 337 27.83 3.82 4.14
C LYS A 337 28.77 2.65 4.46
N SER A 338 28.27 1.43 4.54
CA SER A 338 29.05 0.25 4.95
C SER A 338 29.04 -0.84 3.90
N HIS A 339 30.16 -1.59 3.80
CA HIS A 339 30.28 -2.75 2.90
C HIS A 339 29.27 -3.87 3.22
N HIS A 340 28.73 -3.92 4.45
CA HIS A 340 27.70 -4.88 4.87
C HIS A 340 26.40 -4.79 4.06
N LEU A 341 26.14 -3.64 3.42
CA LEU A 341 24.98 -3.45 2.56
C LEU A 341 25.07 -4.28 1.26
N HIS A 342 26.27 -4.38 0.68
CA HIS A 342 26.49 -5.00 -0.64
C HIS A 342 27.21 -6.35 -0.58
N SER A 343 27.81 -6.71 0.56
CA SER A 343 28.61 -7.94 0.71
C SER A 343 27.92 -8.98 1.60
N HIS A 344 28.17 -10.27 1.32
CA HIS A 344 27.72 -11.38 2.17
C HIS A 344 28.60 -11.49 3.42
N THR A 345 28.28 -10.68 4.44
CA THR A 345 28.99 -10.65 5.72
C THR A 345 28.13 -11.26 6.83
N ALA A 346 28.76 -11.87 7.83
CA ALA A 346 28.05 -12.42 8.99
C ALA A 346 27.26 -11.34 9.75
N VAL A 347 27.83 -10.14 9.91
CA VAL A 347 27.17 -8.99 10.55
C VAL A 347 25.96 -8.52 9.73
N GLY A 348 26.09 -8.43 8.41
CA GLY A 348 24.99 -8.06 7.51
C GLY A 348 23.85 -9.07 7.57
N TRP A 349 24.15 -10.37 7.50
CA TRP A 349 23.12 -11.42 7.59
C TRP A 349 22.51 -11.53 8.99
N GLY A 350 23.30 -11.40 10.06
CA GLY A 350 22.80 -11.39 11.43
C GLY A 350 21.86 -10.22 11.69
N THR A 351 22.24 -9.02 11.29
CA THR A 351 21.40 -7.82 11.43
C THR A 351 20.12 -7.96 10.59
N TRP A 352 20.23 -8.45 9.36
CA TRP A 352 19.09 -8.70 8.50
C TRP A 352 18.10 -9.68 9.13
N ALA A 353 18.58 -10.83 9.61
CA ALA A 353 17.76 -11.83 10.27
C ALA A 353 17.04 -11.27 11.51
N ILE A 354 17.75 -10.52 12.35
CA ILE A 354 17.18 -9.86 13.52
C ILE A 354 16.07 -8.90 13.11
N LEU A 355 16.29 -8.05 12.10
CA LEU A 355 15.28 -7.10 11.63
C LEU A 355 14.04 -7.80 11.09
N VAL A 356 14.20 -8.85 10.28
CA VAL A 356 13.06 -9.61 9.72
C VAL A 356 12.24 -10.28 10.83
N VAL A 357 12.91 -10.87 11.84
CA VAL A 357 12.26 -11.45 13.02
C VAL A 357 11.52 -10.39 13.83
N LEU A 358 12.13 -9.23 14.06
CA LEU A 358 11.51 -8.14 14.81
C LEU A 358 10.27 -7.59 14.10
N MET A 359 10.32 -7.37 12.77
CA MET A 359 9.17 -6.84 12.03
C MET A 359 8.01 -7.83 11.99
N ASN A 360 8.28 -9.13 11.76
CA ASN A 360 7.25 -10.17 11.80
C ASN A 360 6.70 -10.37 13.22
N GLY A 361 7.57 -10.33 14.25
CA GLY A 361 7.16 -10.44 15.64
C GLY A 361 6.25 -9.28 16.08
N ALA A 362 6.59 -8.05 15.69
CA ALA A 362 5.73 -6.88 15.94
C ALA A 362 4.37 -7.02 15.24
N ALA A 363 4.36 -7.47 13.97
CA ALA A 363 3.13 -7.71 13.23
C ALA A 363 2.26 -8.82 13.87
N PHE A 364 2.88 -9.89 14.37
CA PHE A 364 2.20 -10.96 15.10
C PHE A 364 1.54 -10.42 16.39
N VAL A 365 2.28 -9.64 17.19
CA VAL A 365 1.74 -9.01 18.41
C VAL A 365 0.56 -8.11 18.09
N LEU A 366 0.63 -7.31 17.01
CA LEU A 366 -0.49 -6.47 16.59
C LEU A 366 -1.71 -7.29 16.15
N ALA A 367 -1.50 -8.34 15.36
CA ALA A 367 -2.58 -9.20 14.87
C ALA A 367 -3.31 -9.93 16.00
N VAL A 368 -2.59 -10.34 17.05
CA VAL A 368 -3.19 -10.98 18.25
C VAL A 368 -3.78 -9.96 19.21
N GLY A 369 -3.19 -8.77 19.32
CA GLY A 369 -3.64 -7.71 20.23
C GLY A 369 -4.90 -6.98 19.77
N VAL A 370 -5.12 -6.88 18.46
CA VAL A 370 -6.35 -6.33 17.87
C VAL A 370 -6.89 -7.33 16.84
N PRO A 371 -7.51 -8.44 17.29
CA PRO A 371 -7.95 -9.53 16.40
C PRO A 371 -9.25 -9.20 15.64
N ILE A 372 -9.62 -7.92 15.57
CA ILE A 372 -10.69 -7.44 14.68
C ILE A 372 -10.04 -6.83 13.45
N PHE A 373 -10.32 -7.48 12.33
CA PHE A 373 -9.84 -7.10 11.01
C PHE A 373 -10.07 -5.63 10.69
N ASN A 374 -11.31 -5.18 10.85
CA ASN A 374 -11.76 -3.83 10.51
C ASN A 374 -11.05 -2.75 11.35
N TYR A 375 -10.79 -3.02 12.63
CA TYR A 375 -10.12 -2.07 13.51
C TYR A 375 -8.61 -2.00 13.26
N LEU A 376 -7.97 -3.14 13.00
CA LEU A 376 -6.55 -3.17 12.67
C LEU A 376 -6.26 -2.37 11.39
N ILE A 377 -7.08 -2.55 10.34
CA ILE A 377 -6.96 -1.76 9.12
C ILE A 377 -7.38 -0.31 9.33
N GLY A 378 -8.35 -0.02 10.19
CA GLY A 378 -8.80 1.34 10.51
C GLY A 378 -7.71 2.20 11.17
N ILE A 379 -6.92 1.61 12.08
CA ILE A 379 -5.75 2.28 12.69
C ILE A 379 -4.73 2.60 11.60
N ALA A 380 -4.41 1.61 10.76
CA ALA A 380 -3.45 1.78 9.68
C ALA A 380 -3.92 2.84 8.66
N ALA A 381 -5.21 2.84 8.33
CA ALA A 381 -5.84 3.78 7.43
C ALA A 381 -5.74 5.21 7.95
N SER A 382 -6.16 5.43 9.19
CA SER A 382 -6.25 6.75 9.79
C SER A 382 -4.88 7.36 10.06
N LEU A 383 -3.97 6.61 10.68
CA LEU A 383 -2.67 7.17 11.08
C LEU A 383 -1.68 7.32 9.92
N PHE A 384 -1.78 6.48 8.88
CA PHE A 384 -0.75 6.41 7.85
C PHE A 384 -1.31 6.59 6.43
N ALA A 385 -2.28 5.78 6.00
CA ALA A 385 -2.81 5.88 4.64
C ALA A 385 -3.44 7.26 4.35
N ALA A 386 -4.10 7.85 5.36
CA ALA A 386 -4.62 9.21 5.32
C ALA A 386 -3.56 10.22 4.89
N TRP A 387 -2.34 10.10 5.41
CA TRP A 387 -1.23 10.98 5.05
C TRP A 387 -0.55 10.55 3.75
N TYR A 388 -0.16 9.28 3.61
CA TYR A 388 0.62 8.82 2.44
C TYR A 388 -0.16 8.89 1.13
N THR A 389 -1.45 8.54 1.17
CA THR A 389 -2.30 8.50 -0.03
C THR A 389 -3.10 9.78 -0.21
N TYR A 390 -3.62 10.37 0.87
CA TYR A 390 -4.63 11.44 0.77
C TYR A 390 -4.21 12.79 1.35
N GLY A 391 -3.00 12.92 1.90
CA GLY A 391 -2.56 14.14 2.60
C GLY A 391 -1.30 14.76 2.01
N ILE A 392 -0.16 14.09 2.20
CA ILE A 392 1.16 14.66 1.97
C ILE A 392 1.45 14.97 0.51
N ALA A 393 0.76 14.30 -0.41
CA ALA A 393 0.81 14.60 -1.83
C ALA A 393 0.52 16.08 -2.14
N GLY A 394 -0.43 16.68 -1.42
CA GLY A 394 -0.72 18.11 -1.50
C GLY A 394 0.46 18.99 -1.08
N ALA A 395 1.17 18.59 -0.01
CA ALA A 395 2.36 19.31 0.46
C ALA A 395 3.51 19.26 -0.56
N PHE A 396 3.69 18.16 -1.30
CA PHE A 396 4.67 18.07 -2.38
C PHE A 396 4.45 19.14 -3.45
N TRP A 397 3.20 19.31 -3.91
CA TRP A 397 2.89 20.31 -4.93
C TRP A 397 3.12 21.74 -4.43
N LEU A 398 2.68 22.03 -3.20
CA LEU A 398 2.83 23.34 -2.57
C LEU A 398 4.30 23.72 -2.41
N HIS A 399 5.10 22.81 -1.84
CA HIS A 399 6.53 23.02 -1.62
C HIS A 399 7.27 23.32 -2.94
N ASP A 400 7.12 22.46 -3.95
CA ASP A 400 7.83 22.63 -5.23
C ASP A 400 7.41 23.92 -5.94
N ASN A 401 6.11 24.23 -6.01
CA ASN A 401 5.66 25.43 -6.69
C ASN A 401 6.01 26.72 -5.93
N TYR A 402 6.24 26.64 -4.62
CA TYR A 402 6.69 27.76 -3.82
C TYR A 402 8.19 28.01 -3.99
N ARG A 403 9.00 26.94 -3.93
CA ARG A 403 10.46 27.04 -3.92
C ARG A 403 11.07 27.27 -5.30
N ASP A 404 10.50 26.68 -6.34
CA ASP A 404 11.06 26.73 -7.69
C ASP A 404 10.61 27.96 -8.51
N TYR A 405 9.62 28.71 -8.02
CA TYR A 405 9.03 29.84 -8.74
C TYR A 405 8.86 31.07 -7.82
N ASP A 406 8.02 32.04 -8.22
CA ASP A 406 7.76 33.30 -7.52
C ASP A 406 6.97 33.15 -6.18
N GLY A 407 7.17 32.04 -5.46
CA GLY A 407 6.52 31.76 -4.18
C GLY A 407 5.01 31.90 -4.24
N TRP A 408 4.46 32.73 -3.35
CA TRP A 408 3.03 33.00 -3.24
C TRP A 408 2.37 33.50 -4.52
N ARG A 409 3.10 34.22 -5.39
CA ARG A 409 2.54 34.71 -6.67
C ARG A 409 2.23 33.56 -7.63
N GLN A 410 3.01 32.49 -7.58
CA GLN A 410 2.75 31.30 -8.39
C GLN A 410 1.50 30.56 -7.91
N TRP A 411 1.29 30.47 -6.58
CA TRP A 411 0.08 29.88 -6.03
C TRP A 411 -1.16 30.70 -6.41
N ALA A 412 -1.07 32.04 -6.38
CA ALA A 412 -2.14 32.91 -6.86
C ALA A 412 -2.43 32.73 -8.36
N ARG A 413 -1.38 32.59 -9.18
CA ARG A 413 -1.51 32.33 -10.63
C ARG A 413 -2.15 30.97 -10.92
N LYS A 414 -1.83 29.94 -10.12
CA LYS A 414 -2.38 28.58 -10.19
C LYS A 414 -3.35 28.30 -9.05
N TRP A 415 -4.23 29.25 -8.74
CA TRP A 415 -5.07 29.21 -7.54
C TRP A 415 -5.89 27.92 -7.41
N PHE A 416 -6.41 27.38 -8.51
CA PHE A 416 -7.18 26.13 -8.49
C PHE A 416 -6.34 24.93 -8.06
N GLN A 417 -5.10 24.80 -8.56
CA GLN A 417 -4.20 23.71 -8.18
C GLN A 417 -3.69 23.89 -6.74
N ALA A 418 -3.41 25.13 -6.32
CA ALA A 418 -3.05 25.43 -4.94
C ALA A 418 -4.18 25.07 -3.98
N MET A 419 -5.42 25.41 -4.32
CA MET A 419 -6.61 25.04 -3.54
C MET A 419 -6.74 23.51 -3.43
N LEU A 420 -6.63 22.77 -4.53
CA LEU A 420 -6.69 21.30 -4.50
C LEU A 420 -5.57 20.69 -3.64
N ALA A 421 -4.36 21.23 -3.71
CA ALA A 421 -3.25 20.75 -2.90
C ALA A 421 -3.44 21.04 -1.40
N VAL A 422 -3.95 22.21 -1.04
CA VAL A 422 -4.31 22.55 0.35
C VAL A 422 -5.45 21.66 0.85
N LEU A 423 -6.50 21.46 0.05
CA LEU A 423 -7.62 20.57 0.39
C LEU A 423 -7.16 19.12 0.53
N THR A 424 -6.21 18.67 -0.28
CA THR A 424 -5.59 17.35 -0.15
C THR A 424 -4.89 17.23 1.20
N PHE A 425 -4.01 18.17 1.54
CA PHE A 425 -3.33 18.16 2.83
C PHE A 425 -4.31 18.18 4.02
N ALA A 426 -5.36 19.00 3.93
CA ALA A 426 -6.41 19.08 4.94
C ALA A 426 -7.24 17.79 5.04
N ALA A 427 -7.55 17.13 3.91
CA ALA A 427 -8.27 15.87 3.87
C ALA A 427 -7.50 14.76 4.60
N GLY A 428 -6.19 14.65 4.38
CA GLY A 428 -5.34 13.72 5.12
C GLY A 428 -5.39 13.96 6.63
N GLY A 429 -5.30 15.23 7.07
CA GLY A 429 -5.43 15.60 8.48
C GLY A 429 -6.80 15.27 9.07
N PHE A 430 -7.88 15.55 8.33
CA PHE A 430 -9.24 15.23 8.75
C PHE A 430 -9.48 13.72 8.86
N ILE A 431 -9.09 12.94 7.84
CA ILE A 431 -9.19 11.48 7.86
C ILE A 431 -8.37 10.88 9.00
N CYS A 432 -7.19 11.45 9.29
CA CYS A 432 -6.38 11.03 10.42
C CYS A 432 -7.11 11.26 11.76
N VAL A 433 -7.55 12.49 12.04
CA VAL A 433 -8.19 12.80 13.34
C VAL A 433 -9.51 12.06 13.51
N ALA A 434 -10.41 12.15 12.53
CA ALA A 434 -11.72 11.51 12.60
C ALA A 434 -11.60 9.99 12.58
N GLY A 435 -10.75 9.43 11.72
CA GLY A 435 -10.54 8.00 11.62
C GLY A 435 -9.90 7.40 12.87
N THR A 436 -8.94 8.10 13.49
CA THR A 436 -8.35 7.65 14.76
C THR A 436 -9.39 7.70 15.88
N TYR A 437 -10.17 8.78 15.99
CA TYR A 437 -11.24 8.88 16.98
C TYR A 437 -12.24 7.73 16.86
N VAL A 438 -12.77 7.49 15.65
CA VAL A 438 -13.77 6.44 15.41
C VAL A 438 -13.16 5.04 15.62
N THR A 439 -11.94 4.79 15.16
CA THR A 439 -11.32 3.46 15.33
C THR A 439 -11.03 3.17 16.80
N VAL A 440 -10.49 4.13 17.55
CA VAL A 440 -10.19 3.96 18.98
C VAL A 440 -11.48 3.75 19.77
N LYS A 441 -12.50 4.56 19.52
CA LYS A 441 -13.80 4.41 20.18
C LYS A 441 -14.42 3.03 19.87
N GLY A 442 -14.35 2.56 18.62
CA GLY A 442 -14.86 1.22 18.27
C GLY A 442 -14.12 0.07 18.90
N ILE A 443 -12.80 0.19 19.06
CA ILE A 443 -12.02 -0.80 19.82
C ILE A 443 -12.49 -0.84 21.27
N VAL A 444 -12.63 0.32 21.92
CA VAL A 444 -13.09 0.41 23.32
C VAL A 444 -14.48 -0.22 23.48
N GLU A 445 -15.44 0.17 22.66
CA GLU A 445 -16.82 -0.38 22.70
C GLU A 445 -16.85 -1.90 22.47
N ALA A 446 -16.00 -2.42 21.57
CA ALA A 446 -15.92 -3.84 21.29
C ALA A 446 -15.34 -4.65 22.47
N TYR A 447 -14.39 -4.07 23.22
CA TYR A 447 -13.89 -4.68 24.45
C TYR A 447 -14.90 -4.58 25.59
N GLU A 448 -15.56 -3.44 25.77
CA GLU A 448 -16.56 -3.24 26.83
C GLU A 448 -17.80 -4.13 26.66
N SER A 449 -18.22 -4.36 25.41
CA SER A 449 -19.35 -5.24 25.09
C SER A 449 -19.01 -6.74 25.15
N GLY A 450 -17.73 -7.10 25.30
CA GLY A 450 -17.27 -8.49 25.24
C GLY A 450 -17.34 -9.11 23.84
N ALA A 451 -17.48 -8.29 22.79
CA ALA A 451 -17.43 -8.73 21.40
C ALA A 451 -16.03 -9.24 21.01
N VAL A 452 -14.99 -8.85 21.77
CA VAL A 452 -13.61 -9.32 21.64
C VAL A 452 -13.19 -10.02 22.93
N GLY A 453 -12.58 -11.20 22.79
CA GLY A 453 -11.90 -11.86 23.91
C GLY A 453 -10.69 -11.06 24.40
N GLU A 454 -10.16 -11.44 25.56
CA GLU A 454 -8.94 -10.81 26.06
C GLU A 454 -7.77 -11.03 25.07
N PRO A 455 -6.89 -10.04 24.86
CA PRO A 455 -5.71 -10.22 24.03
C PRO A 455 -4.92 -11.45 24.48
N PHE A 456 -4.47 -12.26 23.52
CA PHE A 456 -3.75 -13.51 23.76
C PHE A 456 -4.56 -14.61 24.48
N SER A 457 -5.88 -14.45 24.60
CA SER A 457 -6.76 -15.49 25.14
C SER A 457 -7.24 -16.47 24.06
N CYS A 458 -7.66 -17.63 24.55
CA CYS A 458 -8.53 -18.57 23.86
C CYS A 458 -9.90 -18.49 24.58
#